data_AF-A0A7X7GGM4-F1
#
_entry.id   AF-A0A7X7GGM4-F1
#
_cell.length_a   1.000
_cell.length_b   1.000
_cell.length_c   1.000
_cell.angle_alpha   90.00
_cell.angle_beta   90.00
_cell.angle_gamma   90.00
#
_symmetry.space_group_name_H-M   'P 1'
#
loop_
_entity.id
_entity.type
_entity.pdbx_description
1 polymer ?
#
loop_
_entity_poly.entity_id
_entity_poly.type
_entity_poly.pdbx_seq_one_letter_code
_entity_poly.pdbx_strand_id
1 'polypeptide(L)'
;MTVTERQSEARRVRLSRTIAIVTGLLGFVLALATPFLPVNQTAASVNWPQSQSMESVTAPLVSYTPTELDVTIPCAALSPDVGTVVATLPEGADRPTAGLTAAVAGDTFEVRVHNRVLASGTLAELQGCESVHVTSTSERTAAEII
;
A
#
# COMPACT_ATOMS: atom_id res chain seq x y z
N MET A 1 -17.32 -33.96 63.42
CA MET A 1 -16.48 -33.76 62.22
C MET A 1 -15.56 -34.96 62.09
N THR A 2 -16.00 -35.95 61.32
CA THR A 2 -15.33 -37.25 61.19
C THR A 2 -14.06 -37.12 60.35
N VAL A 3 -13.06 -37.96 60.59
CA VAL A 3 -11.77 -37.95 59.86
C VAL A 3 -12.00 -37.98 58.34
N THR A 4 -13.05 -38.65 57.89
CA THR A 4 -13.48 -38.75 56.49
C THR A 4 -13.85 -37.39 55.87
N GLU A 5 -14.50 -36.47 56.60
CA GLU A 5 -14.85 -35.14 56.10
C GLU A 5 -13.60 -34.28 55.84
N ARG A 6 -12.66 -34.27 56.78
CA ARG A 6 -11.39 -33.51 56.65
C ARG A 6 -10.55 -34.01 55.47
N GLN A 7 -10.55 -35.31 55.21
CA GLN A 7 -9.87 -35.91 54.06
C GLN A 7 -10.52 -35.50 52.72
N SER A 8 -11.86 -35.37 52.68
CA SER A 8 -12.58 -34.93 51.48
C SER A 8 -12.34 -33.45 51.16
N GLU A 9 -12.24 -32.59 52.18
CA GLU A 9 -12.03 -31.15 52.05
C GLU A 9 -10.60 -30.85 51.57
N ALA A 10 -9.60 -31.53 52.16
CA ALA A 10 -8.21 -31.44 51.71
C ALA A 10 -8.03 -31.87 50.24
N ARG A 11 -8.78 -32.88 49.78
CA ARG A 11 -8.76 -33.30 48.37
C ARG A 11 -9.37 -32.24 47.44
N ARG A 12 -10.48 -31.61 47.84
CA ARG A 12 -11.12 -30.52 47.05
C ARG A 12 -10.21 -29.31 46.89
N VAL A 13 -9.52 -28.88 47.96
CA VAL A 13 -8.58 -27.74 47.92
C VAL A 13 -7.39 -28.01 47.00
N ARG A 14 -6.84 -29.23 47.03
CA ARG A 14 -5.75 -29.62 46.12
C ARG A 14 -6.20 -29.60 44.66
N LEU A 15 -7.41 -30.12 44.40
CA LEU A 15 -7.99 -30.14 43.06
C LEU A 15 -8.27 -28.72 42.53
N SER A 16 -8.86 -27.83 43.33
CA SER A 16 -9.14 -26.45 42.93
C SER A 16 -7.85 -25.66 42.66
N ARG A 17 -6.81 -25.85 43.48
CA ARG A 17 -5.49 -25.24 43.25
C ARG A 17 -4.88 -25.71 41.93
N THR A 18 -4.90 -27.01 41.64
CA THR A 18 -4.36 -27.53 40.37
C THR A 18 -5.14 -26.98 39.18
N ILE A 19 -6.48 -26.94 39.26
CA ILE A 19 -7.30 -26.36 38.19
C ILE A 19 -6.95 -24.89 37.98
N ALA A 20 -6.88 -24.08 39.04
CA ALA A 20 -6.57 -22.66 38.92
C ALA A 20 -5.19 -22.39 38.28
N ILE A 21 -4.18 -23.19 38.64
CA ILE A 21 -2.84 -23.07 38.03
C ILE A 21 -2.87 -23.48 36.56
N VAL A 22 -3.50 -24.61 36.23
CA VAL A 22 -3.56 -25.11 34.86
C VAL A 22 -4.34 -24.16 33.95
N THR A 23 -5.51 -23.68 34.38
CA THR A 23 -6.32 -22.76 33.58
C THR A 23 -5.69 -21.37 33.50
N GLY A 24 -5.04 -20.89 34.56
CA GLY A 24 -4.30 -19.64 34.55
C GLY A 24 -3.10 -19.67 33.58
N LEU A 25 -2.30 -20.74 33.63
CA LEU A 25 -1.18 -20.93 32.70
C LEU A 25 -1.66 -21.12 31.26
N LEU A 26 -2.73 -21.89 31.04
CA LEU A 26 -3.31 -22.06 29.72
C LEU A 26 -3.81 -20.71 29.16
N GLY A 27 -4.55 -19.94 29.96
CA GLY A 27 -5.03 -18.62 29.57
C GLY A 27 -3.88 -17.65 29.26
N PHE A 28 -2.84 -17.66 30.09
CA PHE A 28 -1.63 -16.87 29.86
C PHE A 28 -0.96 -17.22 28.53
N VAL A 29 -0.77 -18.51 28.24
CA VAL A 29 -0.16 -18.97 26.98
C VAL A 29 -1.03 -18.62 25.78
N LEU A 30 -2.36 -18.82 25.86
CA LEU A 30 -3.28 -18.48 24.77
C LEU A 30 -3.32 -16.97 24.49
N ALA A 31 -3.28 -16.14 25.55
CA ALA A 31 -3.22 -14.69 25.42
C ALA A 31 -1.95 -14.24 24.71
N LEU A 32 -0.81 -14.83 25.04
CA LEU A 32 0.46 -14.57 24.37
C LEU A 32 0.48 -15.09 22.92
N ALA A 33 -0.19 -16.21 22.64
CA ALA A 33 -0.24 -16.76 21.29
C ALA A 33 -1.12 -15.92 20.35
N THR A 34 -2.17 -15.29 20.87
CA THR A 34 -3.20 -14.56 20.10
C THR A 34 -2.64 -13.58 19.05
N PRO A 35 -1.67 -12.68 19.33
CA PRO A 35 -1.13 -11.75 18.32
C PRO A 35 -0.30 -12.42 17.21
N PHE A 36 0.10 -13.69 17.39
CA PHE A 36 0.88 -14.45 16.40
C PHE A 36 0.03 -15.40 15.56
N LEU A 37 -1.27 -15.53 15.87
CA LEU A 37 -2.16 -16.33 15.06
C LEU A 37 -2.35 -15.65 13.69
N PRO A 38 -2.45 -16.44 12.60
CA PRO A 38 -2.63 -15.89 11.26
C PRO A 38 -3.95 -15.14 11.15
N VAL A 39 -3.92 -14.01 10.45
CA VAL A 39 -5.08 -13.20 10.13
C VAL A 39 -5.31 -13.20 8.62
N ASN A 40 -6.56 -13.07 8.21
CA ASN A 40 -6.89 -12.88 6.80
C ASN A 40 -6.87 -11.38 6.50
N GLN A 41 -6.04 -10.96 5.55
CA GLN A 41 -6.00 -9.59 5.06
C GLN A 41 -6.58 -9.52 3.64
N THR A 42 -7.39 -8.51 3.38
CA THR A 42 -7.91 -8.23 2.05
C THR A 42 -7.09 -7.09 1.45
N ALA A 43 -6.37 -7.37 0.37
CA ALA A 43 -5.62 -6.37 -0.39
C ALA A 43 -6.46 -5.86 -1.58
N ALA A 44 -6.48 -4.56 -1.79
CA ALA A 44 -7.11 -3.93 -2.95
C ALA A 44 -6.04 -3.40 -3.91
N SER A 45 -6.26 -3.56 -5.21
CA SER A 45 -5.41 -3.01 -6.27
C SER A 45 -6.27 -2.30 -7.31
N VAL A 46 -5.69 -1.28 -7.95
CA VAL A 46 -6.31 -0.54 -9.06
C VAL A 46 -5.38 -0.66 -10.25
N ASN A 47 -5.84 -1.33 -11.30
CA ASN A 47 -5.13 -1.41 -12.59
C ASN A 47 -5.81 -0.47 -13.57
N TRP A 48 -5.04 0.27 -14.36
CA TRP A 48 -5.57 1.12 -15.43
C TRP A 48 -4.69 0.90 -16.67
N PRO A 49 -5.24 0.87 -17.90
CA PRO A 49 -6.64 1.15 -18.27
C PRO A 49 -7.63 0.04 -17.89
N GLN A 50 -8.93 0.37 -17.77
CA GLN A 50 -10.01 -0.57 -17.46
C GLN A 50 -11.09 -0.56 -18.53
N SER A 51 -11.81 -1.67 -18.70
CA SER A 51 -12.99 -1.77 -19.59
C SER A 51 -12.75 -1.33 -21.05
N GLN A 52 -11.52 -1.44 -21.56
CA GLN A 52 -11.13 -0.95 -22.90
C GLN A 52 -11.35 0.57 -23.07
N SER A 53 -11.40 1.32 -21.97
CA SER A 53 -11.54 2.77 -21.93
C SER A 53 -10.27 3.41 -21.37
N MET A 54 -9.91 4.59 -21.89
CA MET A 54 -8.84 5.43 -21.35
C MET A 54 -9.40 6.57 -20.46
N GLU A 55 -10.65 6.46 -20.03
CA GLU A 55 -11.24 7.43 -19.12
C GLU A 55 -10.54 7.42 -17.75
N SER A 56 -10.54 8.61 -17.12
CA SER A 56 -10.01 8.79 -15.77
C SER A 56 -10.85 8.02 -14.75
N VAL A 57 -10.17 7.34 -13.83
CA VAL A 57 -10.80 6.62 -12.72
C VAL A 57 -10.63 7.40 -11.41
N THR A 58 -11.64 7.30 -10.54
CA THR A 58 -11.60 7.94 -9.21
C THR A 58 -11.47 6.87 -8.13
N ALA A 59 -10.32 6.83 -7.47
CA ALA A 59 -10.02 5.91 -6.38
C ALA A 59 -9.40 6.67 -5.19
N PRO A 60 -10.19 7.39 -4.38
CA PRO A 60 -9.66 8.17 -3.27
C PRO A 60 -9.18 7.25 -2.13
N LEU A 61 -7.91 7.35 -1.79
CA LEU A 61 -7.30 6.57 -0.71
C LEU A 61 -7.47 7.28 0.65
N VAL A 62 -7.97 6.55 1.64
CA VAL A 62 -8.01 7.03 3.05
C VAL A 62 -6.58 7.19 3.60
N SER A 63 -5.66 6.32 3.17
CA SER A 63 -4.25 6.34 3.57
C SER A 63 -3.40 7.39 2.85
N TYR A 64 -4.00 8.20 1.97
CA TYR A 64 -3.37 9.19 1.08
C TYR A 64 -2.38 8.64 0.04
N THR A 65 -1.55 7.65 0.38
CA THR A 65 -0.58 7.03 -0.53
C THR A 65 -0.79 5.52 -0.64
N PRO A 66 -0.58 4.91 -1.83
CA PRO A 66 -0.61 3.47 -1.96
C PRO A 66 0.65 2.83 -1.35
N THR A 67 0.61 1.52 -1.12
CA THR A 67 1.80 0.75 -0.72
C THR A 67 2.83 0.69 -1.84
N GLU A 68 2.36 0.55 -3.08
CA GLU A 68 3.16 0.47 -4.28
C GLU A 68 2.40 1.14 -5.44
N LEU A 69 3.15 1.83 -6.31
CA LEU A 69 2.65 2.42 -7.54
C LEU A 69 3.62 2.04 -8.67
N ASP A 70 3.07 1.49 -9.75
CA ASP A 70 3.76 1.16 -10.99
C ASP A 70 3.02 1.81 -12.15
N VAL A 71 3.73 2.62 -12.94
CA VAL A 71 3.19 3.30 -14.11
C VAL A 71 4.14 3.09 -15.27
N THR A 72 3.63 2.56 -16.38
CA THR A 72 4.36 2.45 -17.65
C THR A 72 3.71 3.34 -18.69
N ILE A 73 4.47 4.28 -19.24
CA ILE A 73 4.02 5.23 -20.26
C ILE A 73 4.77 4.93 -21.56
N PRO A 74 4.12 4.40 -22.60
CA PRO A 74 4.77 4.23 -23.90
C PRO A 74 5.21 5.58 -24.45
N CYS A 75 6.45 5.70 -24.91
CA CYS A 75 6.96 6.97 -25.45
C CYS A 75 6.20 7.42 -26.71
N ALA A 76 5.57 6.49 -27.44
CA ALA A 76 4.65 6.78 -28.54
C ALA A 76 3.39 7.57 -28.12
N ALA A 77 3.03 7.59 -26.84
CA ALA A 77 1.91 8.39 -26.32
C ALA A 77 2.30 9.85 -26.05
N LEU A 78 3.58 10.20 -26.11
CA LEU A 78 4.07 11.55 -25.86
C LEU A 78 3.99 12.38 -27.14
N SER A 79 3.24 13.48 -27.09
CA SER A 79 3.15 14.44 -28.19
C SER A 79 3.08 15.87 -27.64
N PRO A 80 3.42 16.89 -28.44
CA PRO A 80 3.41 18.28 -27.98
C PRO A 80 2.03 18.75 -27.46
N ASP A 81 0.95 18.17 -28.00
CA ASP A 81 -0.43 18.59 -27.71
C ASP A 81 -1.09 17.78 -26.59
N VAL A 82 -0.44 16.74 -26.05
CA VAL A 82 -1.07 15.83 -25.08
C VAL A 82 -1.30 16.48 -23.71
N GLY A 83 -0.43 17.43 -23.31
CA GLY A 83 -0.46 18.02 -21.98
C GLY A 83 -0.20 16.97 -20.89
N THR A 84 -1.18 16.76 -20.00
CA THR A 84 -1.07 15.77 -18.91
C THR A 84 -1.31 14.36 -19.44
N VAL A 85 -0.30 13.48 -19.32
CA VAL A 85 -0.40 12.07 -19.72
C VAL A 85 -0.96 11.22 -18.58
N VAL A 86 -0.43 11.43 -17.37
CA VAL A 86 -0.89 10.74 -16.16
C VAL A 86 -0.78 11.69 -14.97
N ALA A 87 -1.81 11.70 -14.12
CA ALA A 87 -1.78 12.40 -12.84
C ALA A 87 -2.54 11.59 -11.79
N THR A 88 -2.02 11.58 -10.55
CA THR A 88 -2.69 10.93 -9.41
C THR A 88 -3.59 11.88 -8.62
N LEU A 89 -3.68 13.15 -9.06
CA LEU A 89 -4.58 14.16 -8.53
C LEU A 89 -5.36 14.78 -9.69
N PRO A 90 -6.62 15.18 -9.48
CA PRO A 90 -7.40 15.85 -10.50
C PRO A 90 -6.83 17.24 -10.81
N GLU A 91 -7.15 17.74 -12.00
CA GLU A 91 -6.88 19.12 -12.36
C GLU A 91 -7.62 20.07 -11.40
N GLY A 92 -6.94 21.15 -10.99
CA GLY A 92 -7.50 22.13 -10.05
C GLY A 92 -7.50 21.73 -8.57
N ALA A 93 -6.84 20.62 -8.19
CA ALA A 93 -6.65 20.30 -6.79
C ALA A 93 -5.92 21.42 -6.01
N ASP A 94 -6.29 21.65 -4.75
CA ASP A 94 -5.69 22.71 -3.90
C ASP A 94 -4.16 22.59 -3.75
N ARG A 95 -3.64 21.36 -3.82
CA ARG A 95 -2.20 21.05 -3.77
C ARG A 95 -1.82 20.10 -4.91
N PRO A 96 -1.76 20.59 -6.17
CA PRO A 96 -1.56 19.73 -7.33
C PRO A 96 -0.15 19.11 -7.35
N THR A 97 0.79 19.72 -6.64
CA THR A 97 2.17 19.24 -6.51
C THR A 97 2.33 18.09 -5.52
N ALA A 98 1.30 17.73 -4.74
CA ALA A 98 1.38 16.67 -3.75
C ALA A 98 1.30 15.25 -4.36
N GLY A 99 0.91 15.14 -5.63
CA GLY A 99 0.79 13.87 -6.33
C GLY A 99 1.95 13.61 -7.29
N LEU A 100 1.79 12.55 -8.07
CA LEU A 100 2.56 12.27 -9.25
C LEU A 100 1.89 12.94 -10.46
N THR A 101 2.68 13.56 -11.31
CA THR A 101 2.26 14.13 -12.60
C THR A 101 3.31 13.82 -13.66
N ALA A 102 2.90 13.20 -14.76
CA ALA A 102 3.69 13.04 -15.98
C ALA A 102 3.01 13.85 -17.08
N ALA A 103 3.69 14.87 -17.58
CA ALA A 103 3.12 15.81 -18.54
C ALA A 103 4.15 16.32 -19.55
N VAL A 104 3.66 16.70 -20.71
CA VAL A 104 4.41 17.42 -21.74
C VAL A 104 4.05 18.90 -21.65
N ALA A 105 5.06 19.75 -21.49
CA ALA A 105 4.92 21.20 -21.52
C ALA A 105 5.75 21.75 -22.70
N GLY A 106 5.06 22.11 -23.79
CA GLY A 106 5.71 22.51 -25.04
C GLY A 106 6.41 21.31 -25.68
N ASP A 107 7.74 21.29 -25.64
CA ASP A 107 8.56 20.20 -26.21
C ASP A 107 9.30 19.38 -25.13
N THR A 108 9.01 19.63 -23.85
CA THR A 108 9.66 18.94 -22.72
C THR A 108 8.66 18.06 -21.99
N PHE A 109 9.01 16.79 -21.84
CA PHE A 109 8.31 15.85 -20.99
C PHE A 109 8.96 15.82 -19.60
N GLU A 110 8.14 15.88 -18.55
CA GLU A 110 8.61 15.78 -17.17
C GLU A 110 7.72 14.84 -16.34
N VAL A 111 8.39 14.00 -15.54
CA VAL A 111 7.76 13.23 -14.46
C VAL A 111 8.10 13.89 -13.14
N ARG A 112 7.07 14.27 -12.38
CA ARG A 112 7.21 14.98 -11.11
C ARG A 112 6.44 14.30 -10.00
N VAL A 113 7.01 14.30 -8.80
CA VAL A 113 6.37 13.85 -7.56
C VAL A 113 6.73 14.83 -6.44
N HIS A 114 5.75 15.30 -5.66
CA HIS A 114 6.01 16.22 -4.54
C HIS A 114 6.86 17.45 -4.93
N ASN A 115 6.57 18.05 -6.08
CA ASN A 115 7.30 19.18 -6.66
C ASN A 115 8.78 18.89 -7.02
N ARG A 116 9.18 17.63 -7.14
CA ARG A 116 10.52 17.20 -7.56
C ARG A 116 10.44 16.51 -8.91
N VAL A 117 11.33 16.88 -9.82
CA VAL A 117 11.49 16.20 -11.10
C VAL A 117 12.25 14.91 -10.87
N LEU A 118 11.69 13.79 -11.32
CA LEU A 118 12.32 12.47 -11.26
C LEU A 118 13.00 12.11 -12.58
N ALA A 119 12.34 12.43 -13.69
CA ALA A 119 12.86 12.27 -15.04
C ALA A 119 12.36 13.42 -15.92
N SER A 120 13.19 13.84 -16.87
CA SER A 120 12.86 14.88 -17.84
C SER A 120 13.62 14.64 -19.14
N GLY A 121 13.02 15.01 -20.27
CA GLY A 121 13.66 14.96 -21.58
C GLY A 121 12.84 15.71 -22.63
N THR A 122 13.50 16.18 -23.69
CA THR A 122 12.80 16.76 -24.83
C THR A 122 12.14 15.66 -25.68
N LEU A 123 11.05 15.98 -26.39
CA LEU A 123 10.41 14.99 -27.27
C LEU A 123 11.34 14.51 -28.38
N ALA A 124 12.31 15.34 -28.80
CA ALA A 124 13.35 14.97 -29.75
C ALA A 124 14.32 13.91 -29.17
N GLU A 125 14.73 14.03 -27.92
CA GLU A 125 15.58 13.05 -27.23
C GLU A 125 14.85 11.72 -27.00
N LEU A 126 13.52 11.78 -26.82
CA LEU A 126 12.66 10.63 -26.54
C LEU A 126 12.20 9.88 -27.80
N GLN A 127 12.58 10.30 -29.02
CA GLN A 127 12.20 9.62 -30.27
C GLN A 127 12.64 8.15 -30.35
N GLY A 128 13.69 7.76 -29.61
CA GLY A 128 14.21 6.39 -29.54
C GLY A 128 13.80 5.61 -28.28
N CYS A 129 13.01 6.21 -27.40
CA CYS A 129 12.54 5.59 -26.17
C CYS A 129 11.42 4.58 -26.46
N GLU A 130 11.43 3.45 -25.77
CA GLU A 130 10.34 2.48 -25.74
C GLU A 130 9.26 2.95 -24.75
N SER A 131 9.64 3.19 -23.49
CA SER A 131 8.69 3.60 -22.46
C SER A 131 9.35 4.34 -21.30
N VAL A 132 8.54 5.13 -20.58
CA VAL A 132 8.91 5.69 -19.29
C VAL A 132 8.27 4.87 -18.19
N HIS A 133 9.09 4.28 -17.33
CA HIS A 133 8.64 3.48 -16.19
C HIS A 133 8.79 4.29 -14.91
N VAL A 134 7.72 4.40 -14.12
CA VAL A 134 7.72 5.10 -12.85
C VAL A 134 7.29 4.14 -11.76
N THR A 135 8.15 3.97 -10.75
CA THR A 135 7.91 3.11 -9.60
C THR A 135 7.97 3.91 -8.31
N SER A 136 7.09 3.58 -7.37
CA SER A 136 7.13 4.11 -6.02
C SER A 136 6.78 3.02 -5.03
N THR A 137 7.75 2.63 -4.22
CA THR A 137 7.60 1.69 -3.11
C THR A 137 7.93 2.38 -1.78
N SER A 138 7.88 1.63 -0.67
CA SER A 138 8.37 2.11 0.63
C SER A 138 9.87 2.39 0.66
N GLU A 139 10.64 1.85 -0.28
CA GLU A 139 12.09 1.95 -0.31
C GLU A 139 12.58 3.09 -1.22
N ARG A 140 11.93 3.27 -2.38
CA ARG A 140 12.37 4.21 -3.40
C ARG A 140 11.22 4.66 -4.29
N THR A 141 11.31 5.93 -4.73
CA THR A 141 10.57 6.45 -5.87
C THR A 141 11.56 6.78 -6.99
N ALA A 142 11.32 6.25 -8.19
CA ALA A 142 12.19 6.43 -9.34
C ALA A 142 11.37 6.54 -10.64
N ALA A 143 11.93 7.23 -11.62
CA ALA A 143 11.44 7.25 -12.99
C ALA A 143 12.61 6.96 -13.93
N GLU A 144 12.42 6.01 -14.83
CA GLU A 144 13.43 5.55 -15.77
C GLU A 144 12.87 5.64 -17.20
N ILE A 145 13.71 6.09 -18.12
CA ILE A 145 13.39 6.16 -19.55
C ILE A 145 14.12 4.98 -20.18
N ILE A 146 13.36 4.06 -20.77
CA ILE A 146 13.84 2.82 -21.38
C ILE A 146 13.85 2.99 -22.89
#